data_AF-A0A2C5X2Q0-F1
#
_entry.id   AF-A0A2C5X2Q0-F1
#
_cell.length_a   1.000
_cell.length_b   1.000
_cell.length_c   1.000
_cell.angle_alpha   90.00
_cell.angle_beta   90.00
_cell.angle_gamma   90.00
#
_symmetry.space_group_name_H-M   'P 1'
#
loop_
_entity.id
_entity.type
_entity.pdbx_description
1 polymer ?
#
loop_
_entity_poly.entity_id
_entity_poly.type
_entity_poly.pdbx_seq_one_letter_code
_entity_poly.pdbx_strand_id
1 'polypeptide(L)'
;MTEASSTSTEARELELVSKVEFAILNVATDEEKLQPLLTKYLTAFILKATSENASVRVHVIQFTYKLQTFIKPPMIVLALSHSDFEYAR
;
A
#
# COMPACT_ATOMS: atom_id res chain seq x y z
N MET A 1 -30.84 -24.49 -0.02
CA MET A 1 -30.41 -23.27 0.67
C MET A 1 -29.24 -22.67 -0.10
N THR A 2 -29.51 -21.56 -0.79
CA THR A 2 -28.63 -20.40 -1.08
C THR A 2 -27.24 -20.58 -1.72
N GLU A 3 -27.16 -20.54 -3.07
CA GLU A 3 -25.89 -20.41 -3.84
C GLU A 3 -26.02 -19.45 -5.06
N ALA A 4 -26.61 -18.26 -4.88
CA ALA A 4 -26.77 -17.30 -6.00
C ALA A 4 -26.34 -15.85 -5.70
N SER A 5 -25.80 -15.54 -4.51
CA SER A 5 -25.43 -14.15 -4.12
C SER A 5 -23.93 -13.93 -3.89
N SER A 6 -23.13 -15.00 -3.81
CA SER A 6 -21.70 -14.94 -3.48
C SER A 6 -20.81 -14.54 -4.67
N THR A 7 -21.09 -15.05 -5.87
CA THR A 7 -20.28 -14.77 -7.07
C THR A 7 -20.30 -13.29 -7.48
N SER A 8 -21.42 -12.59 -7.31
CA SER A 8 -21.54 -11.16 -7.63
C SER A 8 -20.79 -10.27 -6.64
N THR A 9 -20.79 -10.63 -5.35
CA THR A 9 -20.17 -9.82 -4.30
C THR A 9 -18.66 -9.94 -4.34
N GLU A 10 -18.13 -11.16 -4.44
CA GLU A 10 -16.69 -11.41 -4.57
C GLU A 10 -16.11 -10.74 -5.82
N ALA A 11 -16.77 -10.89 -6.97
CA ALA A 11 -16.30 -10.28 -8.22
C ALA A 11 -16.26 -8.74 -8.13
N ARG A 12 -17.26 -8.12 -7.51
CA ARG A 12 -17.27 -6.67 -7.28
C ARG A 12 -16.15 -6.22 -6.36
N GLU A 13 -15.87 -6.98 -5.30
CA GLU A 13 -14.77 -6.68 -4.39
C GLU A 13 -13.42 -6.75 -5.10
N LEU A 14 -13.19 -7.81 -5.89
CA LEU A 14 -11.98 -7.95 -6.69
C LEU A 14 -11.84 -6.82 -7.72
N GLU A 15 -12.93 -6.39 -8.35
CA GLU A 15 -12.90 -5.25 -9.28
C GLU A 15 -12.50 -3.95 -8.58
N LEU A 16 -13.06 -3.69 -7.39
CA LEU A 16 -12.71 -2.50 -6.60
C LEU A 16 -11.25 -2.52 -6.14
N VAL A 17 -10.76 -3.67 -5.66
CA VAL A 17 -9.36 -3.86 -5.28
C VAL A 17 -8.44 -3.63 -6.48
N SER A 18 -8.79 -4.21 -7.63
CA SER A 18 -8.03 -4.06 -8.88
C SER A 18 -7.99 -2.60 -9.37
N LYS A 19 -9.10 -1.86 -9.24
CA LYS A 19 -9.15 -0.43 -9.58
C LYS A 19 -8.21 0.41 -8.72
N VAL A 20 -8.16 0.14 -7.41
CA VAL A 20 -7.25 0.84 -6.50
C VAL A 20 -5.79 0.47 -6.78
N GLU A 21 -5.51 -0.82 -7.00
CA GLU A 21 -4.18 -1.28 -7.43
C GLU A 21 -3.73 -0.56 -8.70
N PHE A 22 -4.57 -0.50 -9.72
CA PHE A 22 -4.24 0.19 -10.97
C PHE A 22 -4.00 1.69 -10.77
N ALA A 23 -4.82 2.35 -9.97
CA ALA A 23 -4.65 3.77 -9.67
C ALA A 23 -3.31 4.07 -8.97
N ILE A 24 -2.90 3.20 -8.05
CA ILE A 24 -1.62 3.31 -7.34
C ILE A 24 -0.46 3.03 -8.30
N LEU A 25 -0.52 1.95 -9.08
CA LEU A 25 0.53 1.59 -10.04
C LEU A 25 0.74 2.67 -11.10
N ASN A 26 -0.33 3.32 -11.54
CA ASN A 26 -0.27 4.40 -12.53
C ASN A 26 0.52 5.63 -12.05
N VAL A 27 0.64 5.84 -10.73
CA VAL A 27 1.41 6.94 -10.15
C VAL A 27 2.64 6.47 -9.39
N ALA A 28 2.97 5.17 -9.41
CA ALA A 28 3.98 4.59 -8.53
C ALA A 28 5.40 5.13 -8.78
N THR A 29 5.65 5.77 -9.93
CA THR A 29 6.91 6.44 -10.26
C THR A 29 6.98 7.90 -9.79
N ASP A 30 5.84 8.49 -9.39
CA ASP A 30 5.69 9.89 -9.01
C ASP A 30 5.37 9.97 -7.52
N GLU A 31 6.37 10.23 -6.70
CA GLU A 31 6.24 10.22 -5.23
C GLU A 31 5.23 11.25 -4.71
N GLU A 32 5.18 12.43 -5.35
CA GLU A 32 4.27 13.53 -4.98
C GLU A 32 2.79 13.16 -5.20
N LYS A 33 2.51 12.29 -6.19
CA LYS A 33 1.17 11.76 -6.45
C LYS A 33 0.90 10.44 -5.72
N LEU A 34 1.94 9.65 -5.48
CA LEU A 34 1.84 8.37 -4.79
C LEU A 34 1.47 8.56 -3.32
N GLN A 35 2.15 9.46 -2.60
CA GLN A 35 1.92 9.68 -1.18
C GLN A 35 0.45 10.04 -0.83
N PRO A 36 -0.23 10.98 -1.53
CA PRO A 36 -1.64 11.28 -1.23
C PRO A 36 -2.58 10.13 -1.59
N LEU A 37 -2.30 9.37 -2.66
CA LEU A 37 -3.09 8.20 -3.03
C LEU A 37 -2.94 7.06 -2.02
N LEU A 38 -1.73 6.77 -1.57
CA LEU A 38 -1.48 5.83 -0.48
C LEU A 38 -2.18 6.30 0.79
N THR A 39 -2.05 7.57 1.18
CA THR A 39 -2.73 8.08 2.38
C THR A 39 -4.25 7.91 2.31
N LYS A 40 -4.85 8.11 1.13
CA LYS A 40 -6.30 7.98 0.92
C LYS A 40 -6.79 6.54 0.90
N TYR A 41 -6.06 5.65 0.23
CA TYR A 41 -6.56 4.30 -0.09
C TYR A 41 -5.90 3.18 0.72
N LEU A 42 -4.68 3.35 1.24
CA LEU A 42 -3.91 2.28 1.88
C LEU A 42 -4.63 1.68 3.09
N THR A 43 -5.19 2.52 3.98
CA THR A 43 -5.92 2.04 5.17
C THR A 43 -7.12 1.18 4.79
N ALA A 44 -7.94 1.65 3.86
CA ALA A 44 -9.10 0.92 3.37
C ALA A 44 -8.70 -0.35 2.61
N PHE A 45 -7.59 -0.29 1.87
CA PHE A 45 -7.05 -1.42 1.12
C PHE A 45 -6.55 -2.54 2.05
N ILE A 46 -5.75 -2.21 3.07
CA ILE A 46 -5.27 -3.17 4.07
C ILE A 46 -6.43 -3.77 4.85
N LEU A 47 -7.46 -2.98 5.19
CA LEU A 47 -8.65 -3.51 5.87
C LEU A 47 -9.35 -4.58 5.03
N LYS A 48 -9.24 -4.53 3.69
CA LYS A 48 -9.80 -5.55 2.81
C LYS A 48 -9.07 -6.90 2.90
N ALA A 49 -7.89 -6.95 3.53
CA ALA A 49 -7.20 -8.21 3.86
C ALA A 49 -7.98 -9.08 4.87
N THR A 50 -8.98 -8.52 5.57
CA THR A 50 -9.87 -9.28 6.47
C THR A 50 -11.20 -9.68 5.82
N SER A 51 -11.38 -9.46 4.50
CA SER A 51 -12.61 -9.82 3.79
C SER A 51 -12.89 -11.33 3.86
N GLU A 52 -14.15 -11.75 3.85
CA GLU A 52 -14.57 -13.16 3.94
C GLU A 52 -14.09 -13.99 2.73
N ASN A 53 -13.92 -13.33 1.58
CA ASN A 53 -13.48 -13.93 0.32
C ASN A 53 -11.96 -14.15 0.31
N ALA A 54 -11.52 -15.42 0.22
CA ALA A 54 -10.10 -15.78 0.25
C ALA A 54 -9.29 -15.19 -0.91
N SER A 55 -9.88 -15.15 -2.11
CA SER A 55 -9.30 -14.54 -3.32
C SER A 55 -8.92 -13.08 -3.09
N VAL A 56 -9.84 -12.30 -2.53
CA VAL A 56 -9.65 -10.88 -2.19
C VAL A 56 -8.53 -10.71 -1.17
N ARG A 57 -8.50 -11.53 -0.11
CA ARG A 57 -7.43 -11.45 0.91
C ARG A 57 -6.05 -11.72 0.32
N VAL A 58 -5.92 -12.80 -0.45
CA VAL A 58 -4.65 -13.19 -1.09
C VAL A 58 -4.17 -12.08 -2.02
N HIS A 59 -5.07 -11.52 -2.83
CA HIS A 59 -4.75 -10.44 -3.77
C HIS A 59 -4.26 -9.17 -3.05
N VAL A 60 -4.96 -8.76 -2.00
CA VAL A 60 -4.60 -7.59 -1.17
C VAL A 60 -3.23 -7.79 -0.51
N ILE A 61 -2.96 -8.97 0.05
CA ILE A 61 -1.66 -9.28 0.68
C ILE A 61 -0.54 -9.22 -0.37
N GLN A 62 -0.72 -9.85 -1.52
CA GLN A 62 0.26 -9.82 -2.61
C GLN A 62 0.56 -8.40 -3.08
N PHE A 63 -0.46 -7.56 -3.23
CA PHE A 63 -0.26 -6.16 -3.61
C PHE A 63 0.44 -5.36 -2.51
N THR A 64 0.13 -5.61 -1.23
CA THR A 64 0.79 -4.95 -0.10
C THR A 64 2.29 -5.27 -0.07
N TYR A 65 2.69 -6.49 -0.42
CA TYR A 65 4.11 -6.83 -0.61
C TYR A 65 4.74 -6.08 -1.78
N LYS A 66 4.06 -5.98 -2.93
CA LYS A 66 4.57 -5.19 -4.06
C LYS A 66 4.72 -3.71 -3.68
N LEU A 67 3.80 -3.17 -2.89
CA LEU A 67 3.84 -1.79 -2.42
C LEU A 67 5.13 -1.44 -1.68
N GLN A 68 5.69 -2.37 -0.91
CA GLN A 68 6.96 -2.17 -0.22
C GLN A 68 8.13 -1.84 -1.17
N THR A 69 8.04 -2.27 -2.44
CA THR A 69 9.08 -1.98 -3.45
C THR A 69 9.02 -0.55 -4.00
N PHE A 70 7.86 0.11 -3.92
CA PHE A 70 7.67 1.48 -4.39
C PHE A 70 7.96 2.52 -3.32
N ILE A 71 7.92 2.13 -2.05
CA ILE A 71 8.16 3.03 -0.92
C ILE A 71 9.67 3.06 -0.67
N LYS A 72 10.32 4.19 -0.96
CA LYS A 72 11.73 4.39 -0.58
C LYS A 72 11.87 4.27 0.94
N PRO A 73 12.89 3.56 1.45
CA PRO A 73 13.18 3.59 2.88
C PRO A 73 13.48 5.03 3.30
N PRO A 74 12.97 5.49 4.47
CA PRO A 74 13.20 6.85 4.93
C PRO A 74 14.71 7.07 5.03
N MET A 75 15.20 8.07 4.29
CA MET A 75 16.61 8.45 4.36
C MET A 75 16.81 9.16 5.70
N ILE A 76 17.38 8.45 6.69
CA ILE A 76 17.71 9.04 7.99
C ILE A 76 18.85 10.02 7.76
N VAL A 77 18.54 11.32 7.75
CA VAL A 77 19.56 12.36 7.78
C VAL A 77 20.07 12.43 9.22
N LEU A 78 21.23 11.82 9.48
CA LEU A 78 21.93 11.99 10.75
C LEU A 78 22.50 13.41 10.77
N ALA A 79 21.81 14.34 11.44
CA ALA A 79 22.30 15.69 11.64
C ALA A 79 23.41 15.66 12.70
N LEU A 80 24.65 15.37 12.28
CA LEU A 80 25.81 15.58 13.13
C LEU A 80 26.03 17.09 13.25
N SER A 81 25.77 17.65 14.44
CA SER A 81 26.22 19.00 14.75
C SER A 81 27.73 19.05 14.61
N HIS A 82 28.21 19.99 13.80
CA HIS A 82 29.64 20.24 13.55
C HIS A 82 30.44 20.58 14.83
N SER A 83 29.77 20.77 15.96
CA SER A 83 30.36 21.20 17.23
C SER A 83 31.01 20.08 18.06
N ASP A 84 30.84 18.81 17.70
CA ASP A 84 31.32 17.67 18.51
C ASP A 84 32.72 17.13 18.10
N PHE A 85 33.36 17.68 17.06
CA PHE A 85 34.68 17.22 16.57
C PHE A 85 35.89 18.05 17.04
N GLU A 86 35.70 19.16 17.78
CA GLU A 86 36.78 20.03 18.28
C GLU A 86 37.17 19.75 19.75
N TYR A 87 37.44 18.49 20.13
CA TYR A 87 38.09 18.20 21.41
C TYR A 87 39.03 16.99 21.34
N ALA A 88 39.93 16.99 20.36
CA ALA A 88 41.06 16.07 20.32
C ALA A 88 42.27 16.77 19.69
N ARG A 89 42.87 17.71 20.42
CA ARG A 89 44.23 18.19 20.17
C ARG A 89 45.00 18.29 21.47
#